data_AF-A0A964RIH5-F1
#
_entry.id   AF-A0A964RIH5-F1
#
_cell.length_a   1.000
_cell.length_b   1.000
_cell.length_c   1.000
_cell.angle_alpha   90.00
_cell.angle_beta   90.00
_cell.angle_gamma   90.00
#
_symmetry.space_group_name_H-M   'P 1'
#
loop_
_entity.id
_entity.type
_entity.pdbx_description
1 polymer ?
#
loop_
_entity_poly.entity_id
_entity_poly.type
_entity_poly.pdbx_seq_one_letter_code
_entity_poly.pdbx_strand_id
1 'polypeptide(L)' 'MRKKIKLNVKFVENEVVCAKSPIGCKGCDSKSNCECLELYYYPFAKKEIEECFRNDERNR' A
#
# COMPACT_ATOMS: atom_id res chain seq x y z
N MET A 1 7.60 -3.48 -15.74
CA MET A 1 8.71 -2.76 -15.06
C MET A 1 8.44 -2.74 -13.56
N ARG A 2 9.32 -3.34 -12.76
CA ARG A 2 9.19 -3.39 -11.29
C ARG A 2 9.45 -1.98 -10.73
N LYS A 3 8.61 -1.51 -9.80
CA LYS A 3 8.75 -0.22 -9.14
C LYS A 3 9.20 -0.42 -7.69
N LYS A 4 9.97 0.53 -7.17
CA LYS A 4 10.45 0.56 -5.78
C LYS A 4 9.70 1.64 -5.01
N ILE A 5 9.35 1.36 -3.75
CA ILE A 5 8.71 2.32 -2.84
C ILE A 5 9.22 2.10 -1.42
N LYS A 6 9.28 3.17 -0.64
CA LYS A 6 9.59 3.12 0.79
C LYS A 6 8.31 3.35 1.58
N LEU A 7 7.96 2.45 2.48
CA LEU A 7 6.75 2.52 3.30
C LEU A 7 7.08 2.25 4.77
N ASN A 8 6.31 2.87 5.66
CA ASN A 8 6.24 2.43 7.05
C ASN A 8 5.11 1.41 7.15
N VAL A 9 5.44 0.20 7.60
CA VAL A 9 4.52 -0.94 7.65
C VAL A 9 4.34 -1.37 9.10
N LYS A 10 3.09 -1.48 9.53
CA LYS A 10 2.71 -1.98 10.85
C LYS A 10 2.29 -3.43 10.78
N PHE A 11 2.90 -4.25 11.62
CA PHE A 11 2.57 -5.65 11.78
C PHE A 11 1.80 -5.90 13.09
N VAL A 12 0.84 -6.81 13.05
CA VAL A 12 0.21 -7.42 14.23
C VAL A 12 0.11 -8.92 13.94
N GLU A 13 0.73 -9.76 14.78
CA GLU A 13 0.70 -11.23 14.62
C GLU A 13 1.13 -11.72 13.21
N ASN A 14 2.09 -11.02 12.59
CA ASN A 14 2.60 -11.23 11.22
C ASN A 14 1.70 -10.74 10.08
N GLU A 15 0.58 -10.10 10.37
CA GLU A 15 -0.27 -9.47 9.36
C GLU A 15 0.02 -7.98 9.20
N VAL A 16 -0.04 -7.49 7.97
CA VAL A 16 0.10 -6.06 7.67
C VAL A 16 -1.23 -5.36 7.96
N VAL A 17 -1.29 -4.61 9.06
CA VAL A 17 -2.49 -3.83 9.44
C VAL A 17 -2.49 -2.45 8.80
N CYS A 18 -1.31 -1.88 8.54
CA CYS A 18 -1.17 -0.57 7.94
C CYS A 18 0.12 -0.47 7.13
N ALA A 19 0.06 0.14 5.95
CA ALA A 19 1.24 0.51 5.17
C ALA A 19 1.04 1.93 4.63
N LYS A 20 1.85 2.88 5.08
CA LYS A 20 1.74 4.29 4.69
C LYS A 20 3.07 4.83 4.18
N SER A 21 3.01 5.85 3.33
CA SER A 21 4.22 6.59 2.97
C SER A 21 4.87 7.18 4.23
N PRO A 22 6.21 7.34 4.26
CA PRO A 22 6.89 7.92 5.41
C PRO A 22 6.33 9.30 5.81
N ILE A 23 5.89 10.08 4.83
CA ILE A 23 5.27 11.41 5.04
C ILE A 23 3.86 11.27 5.62
N GLY A 24 3.07 10.30 5.13
CA GLY A 24 1.70 10.03 5.62
C GLY A 24 1.65 9.29 6.97
N CYS A 25 2.81 8.93 7.52
CA CYS A 25 2.94 8.29 8.83
C CYS A 25 3.05 9.31 9.99
N LYS A 26 2.98 10.62 9.70
CA LYS A 26 2.80 11.68 10.71
C LYS A 26 1.47 11.44 11.44
N GLY A 27 1.51 10.74 12.58
CA GLY A 27 0.32 10.36 13.36
C GLY A 27 0.19 8.88 13.69
N CYS A 28 1.21 8.04 13.45
CA CYS A 28 1.28 6.75 14.15
C CYS A 28 1.77 7.01 15.58
N ASP A 29 0.83 7.05 16.53
CA ASP A 29 1.11 7.29 17.95
C ASP A 29 2.04 6.23 18.54
N SER A 30 1.99 5.00 18.03
CA SER A 30 2.90 3.92 18.38
C SER A 30 4.03 3.80 17.34
N LYS A 31 5.19 4.42 17.60
CA LYS A 31 6.42 4.12 16.84
C LYS A 31 6.90 2.67 17.04
N SER A 32 6.45 2.00 18.09
CA SER A 32 6.96 0.70 18.53
C SER A 32 6.68 -0.47 17.57
N ASN A 33 5.72 -0.35 16.65
CA ASN A 33 5.34 -1.46 15.75
C ASN A 33 5.31 -1.06 14.27
N CYS A 34 5.92 0.07 13.90
CA CYS A 34 5.97 0.53 12.50
C CYS A 34 7.41 0.42 11.98
N GLU A 35 7.64 -0.52 11.07
CA GLU A 35 8.94 -0.75 10.45
C GLU A 35 9.06 -0.01 9.12
N CYS A 36 10.19 0.63 8.89
CA CYS A 36 10.45 1.31 7.61
C CYS A 36 11.04 0.32 6.62
N LEU A 37 10.24 -0.09 5.63
CA LEU A 37 10.61 -1.09 4.64
C LEU A 37 10.80 -0.47 3.26
N GLU A 38 11.77 -1.03 2.54
CA GLU A 38 11.95 -0.80 1.12
C GLU A 38 11.32 -1.97 0.35
N LEU A 39 10.25 -1.67 -0.38
CA LEU A 39 9.41 -2.65 -1.06
C LEU A 39 9.47 -2.46 -2.56
N TYR A 40 9.14 -3.53 -3.27
CA TYR A 40 9.05 -3.50 -4.71
C TYR A 40 7.75 -4.14 -5.17
N TYR A 41 7.12 -3.55 -6.17
CA TYR A 41 5.85 -4.02 -6.69
C TYR A 41 5.80 -3.96 -8.23
N TYR A 42 4.85 -4.69 -8.78
CA TYR A 42 4.54 -4.65 -10.21
C TYR A 42 3.30 -3.77 -10.38
N PRO A 43 3.44 -2.56 -10.95
CA PRO A 43 2.29 -1.71 -11.20
C PRO A 43 1.35 -2.39 -12.19
N PHE A 44 0.05 -2.32 -11.93
CA PHE A 44 -0.97 -2.71 -12.91
C PHE A 44 -0.81 -1.88 -14.19
N ALA A 45 -1.05 -2.53 -15.33
CA ALA A 45 -1.17 -1.87 -16.62
C ALA A 45 -2.44 -1.00 -16.64
N LYS A 46 -2.43 0.05 -17.47
CA LYS A 46 -3.60 0.94 -17.67
C LYS A 46 -4.87 0.17 -18.00
N LYS A 47 -4.76 -0.86 -18.85
CA LYS A 47 -5.87 -1.74 -19.24
C LYS A 47 -6.49 -2.48 -18.05
N GLU A 48 -5.67 -3.02 -17.15
CA GLU A 48 -6.13 -3.77 -15.97
C GLU A 48 -6.86 -2.85 -14.98
N ILE A 49 -6.36 -1.62 -14.82
CA ILE A 49 -7.00 -0.59 -14.01
C ILE A 49 -8.35 -0.20 -14.61
N GLU A 50 -8.42 0.05 -15.93
CA GLU A 50 -9.66 0.38 -16.64
C GLU A 50 -10.69 -0.75 -16.57
N GLU A 51 -10.25 -2.01 -16.60
CA GLU A 51 -11.12 -3.19 -16.45
C GLU A 51 -11.70 -3.30 -15.04
N CYS A 52 -10.89 -3.01 -14.02
CA CYS A 52 -11.35 -2.92 -12.63
C CYS A 52 -12.48 -1.89 -12.47
N PHE A 53 -12.32 -0.69 -13.05
CA PHE A 53 -13.37 0.34 -12.99
C PHE A 53 -14.65 -0.01 -13.76
N ARG A 54 -14.55 -0.78 -14.84
CA ARG A 54 -15.73 -1.24 -15.60
C ARG A 54 -16.56 -2.27 -14.83
N ASN A 55 -15.92 -3.03 -13.96
CA ASN A 55 -16.57 -4.03 -13.11
C ASN A 55 -16.97 -3.47 -11.74
N ASP A 56 -16.87 -2.15 -11.53
CA ASP A 56 -17.39 -1.50 -10.33
C ASP A 56 -18.93 -1.54 -10.36
N GLU A 57 -19.54 -2.28 -9.43
CA GLU A 57 -20.99 -2.42 -9.36
C GLU A 57 -21.73 -1.10 -9.16
N ARG A 58 -21.05 -0.03 -8.71
CA ARG A 58 -21.62 1.32 -8.58
C ARG A 58 -21.78 2.05 -9.92
N ASN A 59 -21.16 1.53 -10.98
CA ASN A 59 -21.27 2.05 -12.35
C ASN A 59 -22.35 1.32 -13.19
N ARG A 60 -23.08 0.35 -12.61
CA ARG A 60 -24.25 -0.31 -13.20
C ARG A 60 -25.54 0.36 -12.72
#